data_AF-A0A1H3CX71-F1
#
_entry.id   AF-A0A1H3CX71-F1
#
_cell.length_a   1.000
_cell.length_b   1.000
_cell.length_c   1.000
_cell.angle_alpha   90.00
_cell.angle_beta   90.00
_cell.angle_gamma   90.00
#
_symmetry.space_group_name_H-M   'P 1'
#
loop_
_entity.id
_entity.type
_entity.pdbx_description
1 polymer ?
#
loop_
_entity_poly.entity_id
_entity_poly.type
_entity_poly.pdbx_seq_one_letter_code
_entity_poly.pdbx_strand_id
1 'polypeptide(L)'
;MAGSGLSDALAVGEISPRTVWAAAQDIACDPEHAPAAEKFMSELLWRDFAWSLLIEAPWMESKTWNPRFVGFPWREVREDLTAWQRGQTGEPLVDAGMRELFVTGRMHNRARMAAASYLTKHLLIDWRAGLDWFADTLMDWDPASNATNWQWVAGSGPDASPFFRIFNPATQAEKFDPDGVYRRRWLYGWQGSKSDGARAFFDAAPRSWGLDPSRGYDLRPIIGLAEGRLRALAAFEQV
;
A
#
# COMPACT_ATOMS: atom_id res chain seq x y z
N MET A 1 -4.36 13.89 0.38
CA MET A 1 -3.29 12.95 -0.02
C MET A 1 -2.59 13.54 -1.23
N ALA A 2 -1.33 13.97 -1.10
CA ALA A 2 -0.55 14.61 -2.17
C ALA A 2 0.87 14.04 -2.15
N GLY A 3 1.49 13.90 -3.34
CA GLY A 3 2.87 13.47 -3.54
C GLY A 3 3.45 14.12 -4.78
N SER A 4 4.74 13.93 -5.05
CA SER A 4 5.43 14.60 -6.17
C SER A 4 4.98 14.11 -7.56
N GLY A 5 4.46 12.88 -7.66
CA GLY A 5 4.12 12.26 -8.94
C GLY A 5 5.35 11.85 -9.77
N LEU A 6 6.52 11.68 -9.14
CA LEU A 6 7.77 11.34 -9.81
C LEU A 6 8.16 9.86 -9.73
N SER A 7 7.42 9.04 -8.98
CA SER A 7 7.86 7.67 -8.66
C SER A 7 7.96 6.78 -9.90
N ASP A 8 7.03 6.90 -10.85
CA ASP A 8 7.05 6.15 -12.11
C ASP A 8 8.24 6.58 -13.00
N ALA A 9 8.45 7.88 -13.18
CA ALA A 9 9.61 8.38 -13.94
C ALA A 9 10.95 7.98 -13.31
N LEU A 10 11.03 7.93 -11.98
CA LEU A 10 12.21 7.48 -11.24
C LEU A 10 12.42 5.96 -11.36
N ALA A 11 11.36 5.17 -11.39
CA ALA A 11 11.43 3.71 -11.50
C ALA A 11 11.99 3.27 -12.86
N VAL A 12 11.61 3.94 -13.94
CA VAL A 12 12.10 3.63 -15.31
C VAL A 12 13.33 4.45 -15.73
N GLY A 13 13.80 5.37 -14.88
CA GLY A 13 14.99 6.17 -15.15
C GLY A 13 14.81 7.31 -16.16
N GLU A 14 13.57 7.75 -16.41
CA GLU A 14 13.27 8.93 -17.22
C GLU A 14 13.81 10.23 -16.60
N ILE A 15 13.95 10.25 -15.27
CA ILE A 15 14.61 11.32 -14.52
C ILE A 15 15.65 10.76 -13.54
N SER A 16 16.82 11.39 -13.49
CA SER A 16 17.89 11.00 -12.58
C SER A 16 17.58 11.42 -11.14
N PRO A 17 17.71 10.53 -10.13
CA PRO A 17 17.51 10.89 -8.73
C PRO A 17 18.47 12.00 -8.26
N ARG A 18 19.68 12.07 -8.84
CA ARG A 18 20.65 13.15 -8.55
C ARG A 18 20.15 14.52 -9.03
N THR A 19 19.43 14.55 -10.15
CA THR A 19 18.82 15.78 -10.69
C THR A 19 17.71 16.26 -9.77
N VAL A 20 16.86 15.32 -9.33
CA VAL A 20 15.77 15.61 -8.38
C VAL A 20 16.35 16.08 -7.02
N TRP A 21 17.40 15.42 -6.53
CA TRP A 21 18.10 15.79 -5.29
C TRP A 21 18.73 17.19 -5.37
N ALA A 22 19.44 17.52 -6.46
CA ALA A 22 20.01 18.85 -6.66
C ALA A 22 18.93 19.94 -6.63
N ALA A 23 17.83 19.75 -7.37
CA ALA A 23 16.71 20.68 -7.36
C ALA A 23 16.07 20.84 -5.97
N ALA A 24 15.94 19.74 -5.21
CA ALA A 24 15.41 19.79 -3.85
C ALA A 24 16.36 20.53 -2.88
N GLN A 25 17.68 20.35 -3.01
CA GLN A 25 18.67 21.10 -2.22
C GLN A 25 18.62 22.60 -2.52
N ASP A 26 18.50 22.98 -3.78
CA ASP A 26 18.39 24.40 -4.17
C ASP A 26 17.14 25.05 -3.54
N ILE A 27 16.02 24.33 -3.54
CA ILE A 27 14.78 24.76 -2.85
C ILE A 27 15.01 24.83 -1.33
N ALA A 28 15.78 23.91 -0.76
CA ALA A 28 16.06 23.89 0.67
C ALA A 28 16.95 25.06 1.15
N CYS A 29 17.59 25.80 0.24
CA CYS A 29 18.31 27.03 0.60
C CYS A 29 17.38 28.16 1.04
N ASP A 30 16.10 28.12 0.68
CA ASP A 30 15.08 29.02 1.19
C ASP A 30 14.49 28.47 2.51
N PRO A 31 14.67 29.17 3.66
CA PRO A 31 14.15 28.71 4.95
C PRO A 31 12.64 28.47 4.98
N GLU A 32 11.85 29.14 4.12
CA GLU A 32 10.40 28.92 4.03
C GLU A 32 10.10 27.51 3.47
N HIS A 33 10.89 27.04 2.51
CA HIS A 33 10.69 25.78 1.81
C HIS A 33 11.53 24.62 2.35
N ALA A 34 12.59 24.91 3.13
CA ALA A 34 13.53 23.94 3.66
C ALA A 34 12.89 22.72 4.34
N PRO A 35 11.90 22.85 5.25
CA PRO A 35 11.33 21.68 5.93
C PRO A 35 10.62 20.71 4.97
N ALA A 36 9.95 21.24 3.94
CA ALA A 36 9.26 20.42 2.94
C ALA A 36 10.27 19.76 1.99
N ALA A 37 11.31 20.49 1.58
CA ALA A 37 12.38 19.97 0.74
C ALA A 37 13.19 18.88 1.45
N GLU A 38 13.55 19.06 2.72
CA GLU A 38 14.22 18.05 3.55
C GLU A 38 13.38 16.79 3.72
N LYS A 39 12.07 16.95 3.93
CA LYS A 39 11.14 15.82 3.99
C LYS A 39 11.11 15.08 2.66
N PHE A 40 11.01 15.78 1.53
CA PHE A 40 11.03 15.18 0.21
C PHE A 40 12.35 14.47 -0.10
N MET A 41 13.49 15.08 0.22
CA MET A 41 14.82 14.47 0.13
C MET A 41 14.91 13.18 0.97
N SER A 42 14.33 13.17 2.17
CA SER A 42 14.26 11.96 2.99
C SER A 42 13.48 10.82 2.31
N GLU A 43 12.43 11.12 1.53
CA GLU A 43 11.72 10.11 0.73
C GLU A 43 12.57 9.60 -0.45
N LEU A 44 13.44 10.42 -1.04
CA LEU A 44 14.42 9.94 -2.03
C LEU A 44 15.45 9.00 -1.39
N LEU A 45 15.88 9.28 -0.15
CA LEU A 45 16.81 8.40 0.56
C LEU A 45 16.19 7.03 0.87
N TRP A 46 14.86 6.93 1.05
CA TRP A 46 14.19 5.63 1.21
C TRP A 46 14.34 4.74 -0.03
N ARG A 47 14.33 5.32 -1.24
CA ARG A 47 14.60 4.59 -2.49
C ARG A 47 16.02 4.04 -2.49
N ASP A 48 17.00 4.89 -2.20
CA ASP A 48 18.41 4.47 -2.22
C ASP A 48 18.73 3.47 -1.10
N PHE A 49 18.10 3.62 0.06
CA PHE A 49 18.17 2.65 1.14
C PHE A 49 17.61 1.29 0.71
N ALA A 50 16.43 1.24 0.09
CA ALA A 50 15.86 0.01 -0.43
C ALA A 50 16.81 -0.69 -1.42
N TRP A 51 17.41 0.07 -2.35
CA TRP A 51 18.40 -0.47 -3.28
C TRP A 51 19.66 -0.99 -2.59
N SER A 52 20.17 -0.28 -1.57
CA SER A 52 21.30 -0.76 -0.77
C SER A 52 21.00 -2.11 -0.10
N LEU A 53 19.77 -2.29 0.41
CA LEU A 53 19.35 -3.56 1.01
C LEU A 53 19.26 -4.68 -0.04
N LEU A 54 18.69 -4.40 -1.22
CA LEU A 54 18.54 -5.40 -2.28
C LEU A 54 19.90 -5.86 -2.81
N ILE A 55 20.87 -4.96 -2.95
CA ILE A 55 22.24 -5.29 -3.38
C ILE A 55 22.91 -6.25 -2.39
N GLU A 56 22.79 -5.97 -1.09
CA GLU A 56 23.39 -6.80 -0.03
C GLU A 56 22.62 -8.10 0.20
N ALA A 57 21.31 -8.10 -0.01
CA ALA A 57 20.42 -9.25 0.19
C ALA A 57 19.48 -9.49 -1.00
N PRO A 58 19.98 -9.95 -2.17
CA PRO A 58 19.15 -10.17 -3.36
C PRO A 58 18.01 -11.18 -3.15
N TRP A 59 18.12 -12.03 -2.13
CA TRP A 59 17.09 -12.99 -1.76
C TRP A 59 15.86 -12.36 -1.08
N MET A 60 15.89 -11.08 -0.70
CA MET A 60 14.81 -10.42 0.05
C MET A 60 13.50 -10.26 -0.74
N GLU A 61 13.53 -10.45 -2.05
CA GLU A 61 12.33 -10.44 -2.90
C GLU A 61 11.47 -11.70 -2.70
N SER A 62 12.07 -12.78 -2.21
CA SER A 62 11.39 -14.08 -2.06
C SER A 62 11.46 -14.63 -0.64
N LYS A 63 12.43 -14.20 0.17
CA LYS A 63 12.63 -14.72 1.53
C LYS A 63 12.43 -13.63 2.56
N THR A 64 11.84 -14.05 3.67
CA THR A 64 11.68 -13.24 4.87
C THR A 64 13.05 -12.87 5.41
N TRP A 65 13.27 -11.58 5.67
CA TRP A 65 14.51 -11.05 6.22
C TRP A 65 14.76 -11.54 7.65
N ASN A 66 13.78 -11.39 8.54
CA ASN A 66 13.88 -11.87 9.91
C ASN A 66 13.55 -13.37 9.98
N PRO A 67 14.52 -14.24 10.33
CA PRO A 67 14.33 -15.69 10.33
C PRO A 67 13.20 -16.18 11.25
N ARG A 68 12.78 -15.41 12.25
CA ARG A 68 11.66 -15.80 13.13
C ARG A 68 10.36 -16.02 12.35
N PHE A 69 10.10 -15.25 11.29
CA PHE A 69 8.88 -15.42 10.48
C PHE A 69 9.01 -16.52 9.42
N VAL A 70 10.10 -17.30 9.42
CA VAL A 70 10.18 -18.52 8.62
C VAL A 70 9.19 -19.52 9.22
N GLY A 71 8.22 -19.96 8.43
CA GLY A 71 7.14 -20.84 8.91
C GLY A 71 6.03 -20.11 9.66
N PHE A 72 5.95 -18.77 9.60
CA PHE A 72 4.82 -18.03 10.16
C PHE A 72 3.49 -18.57 9.60
N PRO A 73 2.45 -18.77 10.44
CA PRO A 73 1.23 -19.48 10.06
C PRO A 73 0.27 -18.60 9.23
N TRP A 74 0.70 -18.24 8.01
CA TRP A 74 -0.13 -17.52 7.05
C TRP A 74 -1.37 -18.34 6.64
N ARG A 75 -2.48 -17.64 6.40
CA ARG A 75 -3.73 -18.22 5.90
C ARG A 75 -3.69 -18.36 4.38
N GLU A 76 -4.06 -19.54 3.89
CA GLU A 76 -4.26 -19.78 2.45
C GLU A 76 -5.74 -19.64 2.07
N VAL A 77 -6.28 -18.42 2.13
CA VAL A 77 -7.68 -18.13 1.77
C VAL A 77 -7.73 -17.32 0.49
N ARG A 78 -7.88 -18.02 -0.65
CA ARG A 78 -7.86 -17.41 -1.99
C ARG A 78 -8.98 -16.38 -2.20
N GLU A 79 -10.11 -16.58 -1.55
CA GLU A 79 -11.27 -15.69 -1.63
C GLU A 79 -10.98 -14.32 -0.98
N ASP A 80 -10.39 -14.32 0.22
CA ASP A 80 -9.95 -13.11 0.93
C ASP A 80 -8.88 -12.35 0.12
N LEU A 81 -7.90 -13.05 -0.46
CA LEU A 81 -6.89 -12.45 -1.34
C LEU A 81 -7.54 -11.81 -2.57
N THR A 82 -8.47 -12.52 -3.20
CA THR A 82 -9.18 -12.03 -4.39
C THR A 82 -10.02 -10.80 -4.07
N ALA A 83 -10.73 -10.80 -2.93
CA ALA A 83 -11.49 -9.65 -2.46
C ALA A 83 -10.58 -8.44 -2.20
N TRP A 84 -9.40 -8.66 -1.61
CA TRP A 84 -8.39 -7.62 -1.42
C TRP A 84 -7.87 -7.07 -2.76
N GLN A 85 -7.45 -7.93 -3.68
CA GLN A 85 -6.96 -7.53 -5.01
C GLN A 85 -7.98 -6.70 -5.79
N ARG A 86 -9.28 -7.00 -5.62
CA ARG A 86 -10.39 -6.33 -6.31
C ARG A 86 -10.98 -5.13 -5.55
N GLY A 87 -10.46 -4.76 -4.38
CA GLY A 87 -11.01 -3.67 -3.57
C GLY A 87 -12.48 -3.93 -3.18
N GLN A 88 -12.76 -5.14 -2.69
CA GLN A 88 -14.05 -5.63 -2.21
C GLN A 88 -13.95 -6.18 -0.77
N THR A 89 -13.04 -5.63 0.04
CA THR A 89 -12.85 -6.06 1.44
C THR A 89 -13.94 -5.53 2.37
N GLY A 90 -14.65 -4.48 1.96
CA GLY A 90 -15.59 -3.74 2.80
C GLY A 90 -14.90 -2.75 3.75
N GLU A 91 -13.56 -2.65 3.74
CA GLU A 91 -12.79 -1.64 4.46
C GLU A 91 -12.51 -0.43 3.54
N PRO A 92 -13.20 0.72 3.72
CA PRO A 92 -13.20 1.80 2.74
C PRO A 92 -11.84 2.38 2.37
N LEU A 93 -10.90 2.49 3.31
CA LEU A 93 -9.58 3.04 2.97
C LEU A 93 -8.76 2.06 2.13
N VAL A 94 -8.85 0.77 2.43
CA VAL A 94 -8.18 -0.30 1.68
C VAL A 94 -8.78 -0.39 0.29
N ASP A 95 -10.10 -0.48 0.18
CA ASP A 95 -10.79 -0.62 -1.09
C ASP A 95 -10.59 0.61 -1.99
N ALA A 96 -10.57 1.82 -1.42
CA ALA A 96 -10.25 3.04 -2.19
C ALA A 96 -8.83 3.01 -2.76
N GLY A 97 -7.86 2.52 -1.98
CA GLY A 97 -6.49 2.27 -2.44
C GLY A 97 -6.43 1.28 -3.60
N MET A 98 -7.02 0.10 -3.41
CA MET A 98 -6.97 -0.97 -4.41
C MET A 98 -7.64 -0.56 -5.73
N ARG A 99 -8.71 0.25 -5.66
CA ARG A 99 -9.37 0.80 -6.86
C ARG A 99 -8.56 1.92 -7.52
N GLU A 100 -7.89 2.78 -6.76
CA GLU A 100 -6.93 3.75 -7.31
C GLU A 100 -5.81 3.05 -8.08
N LEU A 101 -5.21 2.01 -7.47
CA LEU A 101 -4.18 1.17 -8.07
C LEU A 101 -4.64 0.58 -9.39
N PHE A 102 -5.81 -0.06 -9.38
CA PHE A 102 -6.28 -0.75 -10.57
C PHE A 102 -6.61 0.19 -11.73
N VAL A 103 -7.15 1.37 -11.44
CA VAL A 103 -7.51 2.36 -12.48
C VAL A 103 -6.29 3.10 -13.02
N THR A 104 -5.34 3.45 -12.15
CA THR A 104 -4.30 4.41 -12.49
C THR A 104 -2.91 3.82 -12.56
N GLY A 105 -2.71 2.59 -12.08
CA GLY A 105 -1.38 2.02 -11.85
C GLY A 105 -0.58 2.72 -10.76
N ARG A 106 -1.19 3.63 -9.99
CA ARG A 106 -0.58 4.32 -8.85
C ARG A 106 -1.42 4.08 -7.61
N MET A 107 -0.78 4.08 -6.45
CA MET A 107 -1.48 4.13 -5.16
C MET A 107 -0.76 5.09 -4.23
N HIS A 108 -1.48 5.98 -3.55
CA HIS A 108 -0.88 6.88 -2.56
C HIS A 108 -0.21 6.06 -1.44
N ASN A 109 1.00 6.44 -1.01
CA ASN A 109 1.81 5.65 -0.07
C ASN A 109 1.07 5.28 1.23
N ARG A 110 0.25 6.21 1.77
CA ARG A 110 -0.57 5.91 2.96
C ARG A 110 -1.59 4.80 2.72
N ALA A 111 -2.20 4.75 1.53
CA ALA A 111 -3.12 3.69 1.15
C ALA A 111 -2.36 2.37 0.92
N ARG A 112 -1.14 2.41 0.37
CA ARG A 112 -0.26 1.22 0.27
C ARG A 112 0.00 0.61 1.64
N MET A 113 0.39 1.43 2.62
CA MET A 113 0.61 0.98 4.00
C MET A 113 -0.64 0.36 4.63
N ALA A 114 -1.81 0.97 4.43
CA ALA A 114 -3.08 0.46 4.95
C ALA A 114 -3.46 -0.87 4.28
N ALA A 115 -3.38 -0.95 2.96
CA ALA A 115 -3.69 -2.15 2.18
C ALA A 115 -2.74 -3.31 2.52
N ALA A 116 -1.43 -3.04 2.58
CA ALA A 116 -0.43 -4.03 2.96
C ALA A 116 -0.62 -4.53 4.39
N SER A 117 -0.86 -3.64 5.36
CA SER A 117 -1.12 -4.05 6.73
C SER A 117 -2.45 -4.78 6.88
N TYR A 118 -3.45 -4.48 6.05
CA TYR A 118 -4.71 -5.21 6.06
C TYR A 118 -4.50 -6.65 5.56
N LEU A 119 -3.79 -6.82 4.44
CA LEU A 119 -3.44 -8.13 3.89
C LEU A 119 -2.65 -8.98 4.90
N THR A 120 -1.53 -8.46 5.42
CA THR A 120 -0.62 -9.26 6.24
C THR A 120 -1.10 -9.43 7.68
N LYS A 121 -1.91 -8.51 8.21
CA LYS A 121 -2.30 -8.56 9.63
C LYS A 121 -3.78 -8.89 9.84
N HIS A 122 -4.70 -8.27 9.10
CA HIS A 122 -6.13 -8.56 9.27
C HIS A 122 -6.51 -9.87 8.58
N LEU A 123 -6.07 -10.05 7.33
CA LEU A 123 -6.32 -11.28 6.58
C LEU A 123 -5.31 -12.37 6.90
N LEU A 124 -4.18 -12.02 7.50
CA LEU A 124 -3.09 -12.94 7.82
C LEU A 124 -2.59 -13.70 6.58
N ILE A 125 -2.56 -13.04 5.43
CA ILE A 125 -2.09 -13.60 4.16
C ILE A 125 -0.61 -13.24 3.97
N ASP A 126 0.15 -14.15 3.38
CA ASP A 126 1.58 -13.95 3.12
C ASP A 126 1.81 -12.68 2.28
N TRP A 127 2.74 -11.84 2.72
CA TRP A 127 3.12 -10.58 2.08
C TRP A 127 3.58 -10.77 0.64
N ARG A 128 4.10 -11.94 0.28
CA ARG A 128 4.51 -12.29 -1.09
C ARG A 128 3.35 -12.20 -2.08
N ALA A 129 2.14 -12.60 -1.69
CA ALA A 129 0.96 -12.47 -2.55
C ALA A 129 0.61 -11.01 -2.86
N GLY A 130 0.89 -10.12 -1.90
CA GLY A 130 0.77 -8.67 -2.09
C GLY A 130 1.89 -8.10 -2.94
N LEU A 131 3.13 -8.57 -2.72
CA LEU A 131 4.30 -8.21 -3.52
C LEU A 131 4.07 -8.52 -5.00
N ASP A 132 3.61 -9.72 -5.31
CA ASP A 132 3.33 -10.17 -6.68
C ASP A 132 2.20 -9.33 -7.31
N TRP A 133 1.11 -9.10 -6.58
CA TRP A 133 0.02 -8.26 -7.08
C TRP A 133 0.49 -6.83 -7.38
N PHE A 134 1.33 -6.25 -6.51
CA PHE A 134 1.88 -4.92 -6.72
C PHE A 134 2.87 -4.88 -7.88
N ALA A 135 3.59 -5.98 -8.15
CA ALA A 135 4.44 -6.12 -9.33
C ALA A 135 3.63 -6.11 -10.64
N ASP A 136 2.45 -6.73 -10.64
CA ASP A 136 1.59 -6.78 -11.82
C ASP A 136 0.79 -5.49 -12.08
N THR A 137 0.69 -4.59 -11.10
CA THR A 137 -0.28 -3.47 -11.16
C THR A 137 0.31 -2.08 -10.94
N LEU A 138 1.49 -1.94 -10.32
CA LEU A 138 2.11 -0.63 -10.13
C LEU A 138 2.91 -0.19 -11.36
N MET A 139 2.66 1.02 -11.85
CA MET A 139 3.51 1.67 -12.85
C MET A 139 4.85 2.12 -12.28
N ASP A 140 4.90 2.43 -10.97
CA ASP A 140 6.14 2.77 -10.27
C ASP A 140 6.78 1.56 -9.60
N TRP A 141 6.52 0.35 -10.12
CA TRP A 141 7.13 -0.85 -9.59
C TRP A 141 8.66 -0.76 -9.66
N ASP A 142 9.27 -0.98 -8.50
CA ASP A 142 10.71 -1.04 -8.30
C ASP A 142 10.99 -2.25 -7.40
N PRO A 143 11.85 -3.19 -7.81
CA PRO A 143 12.07 -4.45 -7.09
C PRO A 143 12.49 -4.23 -5.64
N ALA A 144 13.43 -3.31 -5.44
CA ALA A 144 14.00 -3.00 -4.13
C ALA A 144 12.96 -2.37 -3.20
N SER A 145 12.28 -1.33 -3.68
CA SER A 145 11.28 -0.59 -2.91
C SER A 145 10.06 -1.46 -2.61
N ASN A 146 9.61 -2.28 -3.56
CA ASN A 146 8.47 -3.19 -3.36
C ASN A 146 8.81 -4.24 -2.28
N ALA A 147 9.93 -4.94 -2.41
CA ALA A 147 10.36 -5.93 -1.42
C ALA A 147 10.54 -5.31 -0.02
N THR A 148 11.25 -4.17 0.06
CA THR A 148 11.54 -3.49 1.33
C THR A 148 10.26 -3.07 2.06
N ASN A 149 9.32 -2.43 1.36
CA ASN A 149 8.09 -1.94 1.97
C ASN A 149 7.16 -3.08 2.41
N TRP A 150 7.02 -4.16 1.62
CA TRP A 150 6.23 -5.32 2.02
C TRP A 150 6.78 -5.98 3.28
N GLN A 151 8.08 -6.20 3.33
CA GLN A 151 8.72 -6.77 4.51
C GLN A 151 8.64 -5.84 5.74
N TRP A 152 8.77 -4.53 5.54
CA TRP A 152 8.65 -3.53 6.60
C TRP A 152 7.24 -3.53 7.23
N VAL A 153 6.18 -3.58 6.41
CA VAL A 153 4.79 -3.63 6.88
C VAL A 153 4.44 -5.00 7.49
N ALA A 154 4.95 -6.09 6.91
CA ALA A 154 4.79 -7.45 7.42
C ALA A 154 5.51 -7.69 8.75
N GLY A 155 6.35 -6.76 9.21
CA GLY A 155 7.11 -6.92 10.46
C GLY A 155 8.34 -7.82 10.35
N SER A 156 8.65 -8.30 9.14
CA SER A 156 9.75 -9.22 8.83
C SER A 156 11.03 -8.52 8.37
N GLY A 157 10.95 -7.28 7.89
CA GLY A 157 12.07 -6.54 7.31
C GLY A 157 13.09 -5.96 8.31
N PRO A 158 14.22 -5.42 7.81
CA PRO A 158 15.12 -4.59 8.60
C PRO A 158 14.40 -3.31 9.04
N ASP A 159 14.59 -2.90 10.29
CA ASP A 159 13.90 -1.76 10.93
C ASP A 159 12.36 -1.77 10.79
N ALA A 160 11.79 -2.97 10.65
CA ALA A 160 10.37 -3.15 10.44
C ALA A 160 9.54 -2.59 11.61
N SER A 161 8.38 -2.00 11.26
CA SER A 161 7.37 -1.71 12.27
C SER A 161 7.06 -3.02 13.02
N PRO A 162 7.16 -3.06 14.36
CA PRO A 162 6.91 -4.28 15.10
C PRO A 162 5.56 -4.90 14.71
N PHE A 163 5.51 -6.23 14.57
CA PHE A 163 4.34 -6.93 14.03
C PHE A 163 3.04 -6.54 14.74
N PHE A 164 3.08 -6.47 16.08
CA PHE A 164 1.97 -6.07 16.95
C PHE A 164 1.43 -4.64 16.73
N ARG A 165 2.17 -3.77 16.02
CA ARG A 165 1.67 -2.49 15.54
C ARG A 165 0.81 -2.72 14.28
N ILE A 166 -0.44 -3.08 14.52
CA ILE A 166 -1.44 -3.31 13.47
C ILE A 166 -2.09 -1.97 13.13
N PHE A 167 -1.98 -1.53 11.87
CA PHE A 167 -2.60 -0.29 11.42
C PHE A 167 -4.11 -0.47 11.41
N ASN A 168 -4.84 0.36 12.16
CA ASN A 168 -6.29 0.43 12.07
C ASN A 168 -6.66 1.31 10.85
N PRO A 169 -7.19 0.75 9.74
CA PRO A 169 -7.46 1.53 8.53
C PRO A 169 -8.51 2.62 8.76
N ALA A 170 -9.51 2.39 9.62
CA ALA A 170 -10.52 3.39 9.98
C ALA A 170 -9.88 4.61 10.65
N THR A 171 -8.99 4.40 11.63
CA THR A 171 -8.26 5.51 12.27
C THR A 171 -7.29 6.21 11.31
N GLN A 172 -6.69 5.47 10.36
CA GLN A 172 -5.89 6.11 9.30
C GLN A 172 -6.77 6.99 8.40
N ALA A 173 -8.00 6.56 8.09
CA ALA A 173 -8.94 7.34 7.30
C ALA A 173 -9.38 8.61 8.05
N GLU A 174 -9.69 8.52 9.34
CA GLU A 174 -10.02 9.68 10.17
C GLU A 174 -8.89 10.72 10.18
N LYS A 175 -7.64 10.27 10.24
CA LYS A 175 -6.47 11.16 10.29
C LYS A 175 -6.08 11.76 8.94
N PHE A 176 -6.13 10.98 7.86
CA PHE A 176 -5.54 11.34 6.57
C PHE A 176 -6.56 11.57 5.45
N ASP A 177 -7.83 11.22 5.69
CA ASP A 177 -8.98 11.47 4.82
C ASP A 177 -10.23 11.86 5.66
N PRO A 178 -10.13 12.86 6.56
CA PRO A 178 -11.20 13.21 7.50
C PRO A 178 -12.50 13.56 6.78
N ASP A 179 -12.37 14.32 5.69
CA ASP A 179 -13.50 14.73 4.87
C ASP A 179 -13.97 13.63 3.92
N GLY A 180 -13.31 12.47 3.82
CA GLY A 180 -13.69 11.39 2.92
C GLY A 180 -13.44 11.67 1.43
N VAL A 181 -12.64 12.68 1.09
CA VAL A 181 -12.37 13.10 -0.30
C VAL A 181 -11.74 11.97 -1.09
N TYR A 182 -10.73 11.29 -0.53
CA TYR A 182 -10.05 10.19 -1.19
C TYR A 182 -10.97 8.99 -1.36
N ARG A 183 -11.71 8.60 -0.31
CA ARG A 183 -12.68 7.50 -0.41
C ARG A 183 -13.80 7.79 -1.39
N ARG A 184 -14.37 9.01 -1.39
CA ARG A 184 -15.39 9.40 -2.40
C ARG A 184 -14.81 9.43 -3.81
N ARG A 185 -13.54 9.75 -4.01
CA ARG A 185 -12.92 9.73 -5.33
C ARG A 185 -12.86 8.33 -5.95
N TRP A 186 -12.75 7.28 -5.14
CA TRP A 186 -12.49 5.92 -5.64
C TRP A 186 -13.58 4.90 -5.33
N LEU A 187 -14.52 5.21 -4.45
CA LEU A 187 -15.63 4.32 -4.07
C LEU A 187 -16.98 4.81 -4.60
N TYR A 188 -17.53 4.11 -5.58
CA TYR A 188 -18.85 4.43 -6.13
C TYR A 188 -19.95 4.07 -5.12
N GLY A 189 -20.86 5.00 -4.86
CA GLY A 189 -21.94 4.85 -3.87
C GLY A 189 -21.53 5.14 -2.42
N TRP A 190 -20.23 5.22 -2.10
CA TRP A 190 -19.78 5.62 -0.77
C TRP A 190 -20.20 7.07 -0.48
N GLN A 191 -21.05 7.25 0.54
CA GLN A 191 -21.70 8.55 0.83
C GLN A 191 -22.35 9.19 -0.40
N GLY A 192 -22.93 8.37 -1.29
CA GLY A 192 -23.58 8.83 -2.53
C GLY A 192 -22.60 9.26 -3.64
N SER A 193 -21.30 9.01 -3.48
CA SER A 193 -20.31 9.41 -4.49
C SER A 193 -20.55 8.76 -5.85
N LYS A 194 -20.37 9.54 -6.91
CA LYS A 194 -20.41 9.12 -8.31
C LYS A 194 -19.27 9.73 -9.13
N SER A 195 -18.16 10.05 -8.46
CA SER A 195 -16.99 10.70 -9.06
C SER A 195 -16.45 9.89 -10.25
N ASP A 196 -15.74 10.55 -11.16
CA ASP A 196 -15.21 9.91 -12.35
C ASP A 196 -14.22 8.79 -12.00
N GLY A 197 -13.38 8.98 -10.98
CA GLY A 197 -12.47 7.93 -10.49
C GLY A 197 -13.22 6.71 -9.96
N ALA A 198 -14.33 6.93 -9.25
CA ALA A 198 -15.16 5.85 -8.73
C ALA A 198 -15.88 5.07 -9.84
N ARG A 199 -16.25 5.74 -10.94
CA ARG A 199 -16.83 5.09 -12.13
C ARG A 199 -15.78 4.36 -12.95
N ALA A 200 -14.61 4.97 -13.13
CA ALA A 200 -13.51 4.42 -13.93
C ALA A 200 -13.07 3.02 -13.48
N PHE A 201 -13.22 2.70 -12.18
CA PHE A 201 -12.97 1.35 -11.70
C PHE A 201 -13.85 0.29 -12.37
N PHE A 202 -15.14 0.57 -12.58
CA PHE A 202 -16.04 -0.37 -13.26
C PHE A 202 -15.78 -0.46 -14.76
N ASP A 203 -15.27 0.61 -15.37
CA ASP A 203 -14.88 0.62 -16.78
C ASP A 203 -13.58 -0.15 -17.02
N ALA A 204 -12.63 -0.07 -16.07
CA ALA A 204 -11.34 -0.76 -16.13
C ALA A 204 -11.43 -2.24 -15.70
N ALA A 205 -12.30 -2.57 -14.75
CA ALA A 205 -12.41 -3.91 -14.19
C ALA A 205 -12.76 -4.96 -15.26
N PRO A 206 -12.10 -6.14 -15.26
CA PRO A 206 -12.46 -7.23 -16.13
C PRO A 206 -13.94 -7.62 -15.98
N ARG A 207 -14.64 -7.81 -17.10
CA ARG A 207 -16.05 -8.26 -17.10
C ARG A 207 -16.27 -9.55 -16.31
N SER A 208 -15.27 -10.42 -16.26
CA SER A 208 -15.29 -11.67 -15.49
C SER A 208 -15.40 -11.46 -13.98
N TRP A 209 -15.14 -10.26 -13.45
CA TRP A 209 -15.32 -9.95 -12.03
C TRP A 209 -16.80 -9.75 -11.66
N GLY A 210 -17.69 -9.56 -12.65
CA GLY A 210 -19.14 -9.46 -12.41
C GLY A 210 -19.54 -8.28 -11.52
N LEU A 211 -18.81 -7.16 -11.60
CA LEU A 211 -19.09 -5.97 -10.81
C LEU A 211 -20.32 -5.22 -11.37
N ASP A 212 -21.17 -4.75 -10.46
CA ASP A 212 -22.39 -4.01 -10.80
C ASP A 212 -22.44 -2.69 -10.01
N PRO A 213 -22.21 -1.53 -10.66
CA PRO A 213 -22.19 -0.25 -9.96
C PRO A 213 -23.58 0.14 -9.41
N SER A 214 -24.68 -0.44 -9.90
CA SER A 214 -26.02 -0.15 -9.39
C SER A 214 -26.22 -0.58 -7.93
N ARG A 215 -25.41 -1.54 -7.46
CA ARG A 215 -25.42 -2.04 -6.07
C ARG A 215 -24.76 -1.08 -5.08
N GLY A 216 -24.03 -0.07 -5.55
CA GLY A 216 -23.26 0.82 -4.69
C GLY A 216 -22.07 0.14 -4.02
N TYR A 217 -21.56 0.74 -2.94
CA TYR A 217 -20.44 0.21 -2.17
C TYR A 217 -20.93 -0.67 -1.01
N ASP A 218 -20.46 -1.91 -0.94
CA ASP A 218 -20.77 -2.84 0.15
C ASP A 218 -19.87 -2.56 1.36
N LEU A 219 -20.50 -2.27 2.50
CA LEU A 219 -19.81 -1.96 3.75
C LEU A 219 -19.63 -3.15 4.67
N ARG A 220 -20.09 -4.34 4.27
CA ARG A 220 -19.92 -5.54 5.07
C ARG A 220 -18.46 -5.98 4.96
N PRO A 221 -17.66 -5.86 6.04
CA PRO A 221 -16.26 -6.21 5.96
C PRO A 221 -16.10 -7.72 5.89
N ILE A 222 -15.13 -8.21 5.12
CA ILE A 222 -14.77 -9.64 5.10
C ILE A 222 -14.28 -10.12 6.47
N ILE A 223 -13.74 -9.19 7.27
CA ILE A 223 -13.36 -9.40 8.67
C ILE A 223 -13.47 -8.09 9.46
N GLY A 224 -14.01 -8.16 10.68
CA GLY A 224 -14.01 -7.01 11.59
C GLY A 224 -12.57 -6.63 12.02
N LEU A 225 -12.26 -5.34 12.11
CA LEU A 225 -10.91 -4.88 12.45
C LEU A 225 -10.40 -5.40 13.80
N ALA A 226 -11.28 -5.48 14.81
CA ALA A 226 -10.94 -6.04 16.11
C ALA A 226 -10.65 -7.54 16.03
N GLU A 227 -11.45 -8.28 15.26
CA GLU A 227 -11.27 -9.72 15.04
C GLU A 227 -9.96 -10.02 14.30
N GLY A 228 -9.69 -9.29 13.21
CA GLY A 228 -8.43 -9.42 12.47
C GLY A 228 -7.21 -9.08 13.30
N ARG A 229 -7.31 -8.04 14.15
CA ARG A 229 -6.26 -7.71 15.10
C ARG A 229 -5.98 -8.86 16.06
N LEU A 230 -7.00 -9.43 16.69
CA LEU A 230 -6.85 -10.55 17.62
C LEU A 230 -6.23 -11.77 16.93
N ARG A 231 -6.68 -12.07 15.71
CA ARG A 231 -6.13 -13.16 14.87
C ARG A 231 -4.63 -12.99 14.61
N ALA A 232 -4.20 -11.79 14.20
CA ALA A 232 -2.79 -11.51 13.97
C ALA A 232 -1.96 -11.66 15.25
N LEU A 233 -2.44 -11.16 16.39
CA LEU A 233 -1.70 -11.26 17.65
C LEU A 233 -1.57 -12.72 18.11
N ALA A 234 -2.64 -13.51 18.00
CA ALA A 234 -2.61 -14.93 18.33
C ALA A 234 -1.67 -15.75 17.41
N ALA A 235 -1.53 -15.36 16.14
CA ALA A 235 -0.54 -15.95 15.24
C ALA A 235 0.89 -15.53 15.61
N PHE A 236 1.09 -14.28 16.02
CA PHE A 236 2.39 -13.75 16.43
C PHE A 236 2.89 -14.36 17.74
N GLU A 237 2.01 -14.71 18.67
CA GLU A 237 2.38 -15.39 19.93
C GLU A 237 2.97 -16.79 19.71
N GLN A 238 2.80 -17.37 18.52
CA GLN A 238 3.34 -18.69 18.16
C GLN A 238 4.78 -18.62 17.64
N VAL A 239 5.36 -17.41 17.50
CA VAL A 239 6.60 -17.14 16.75
C VAL A 239 7.62 -16.34 17.57
#